data_AF-A0A101GR50-F1
#
_entry.id   AF-A0A101GR50-F1
#
_cell.length_a   1.000
_cell.length_b   1.000
_cell.length_c   1.000
_cell.angle_alpha   90.00
_cell.angle_beta   90.00
_cell.angle_gamma   90.00
#
_symmetry.space_group_name_H-M   'P 1'
#
loop_
_entity.id
_entity.type
_entity.pdbx_description
1 polymer ?
#
loop_
_entity_poly.entity_id
_entity_poly.type
_entity_poly.pdbx_seq_one_letter_code
_entity_poly.pdbx_strand_id
1 'polypeptide(L)'
;MQAAYAGQPQFFEWRIAAPSGKRYDVEMSASRLDVKGPRQLQAIVRDVTDRKRTQAALIAANRKMHLLSSITRHDILNQLTVLQGYLGLTRDQVTDSVLLGYLDRQQEAIGFVSRQIAFTRDYQGPGGPGPGVSGTS
;
A
#
# COMPACT_ATOMS: atom_id res chain seq x y z
N MET A 1 -16.40 -32.20 4.12
CA MET A 1 -17.06 -33.01 3.07
C MET A 1 -18.57 -33.11 3.18
N GLN A 2 -19.18 -33.07 4.39
CA GLN A 2 -20.65 -33.15 4.57
C GLN A 2 -21.45 -31.99 3.93
N ALA A 3 -20.89 -30.78 3.87
CA ALA A 3 -21.56 -29.59 3.30
C ALA A 3 -21.62 -29.59 1.75
N ALA A 4 -20.66 -30.22 1.07
CA ALA A 4 -20.66 -30.30 -0.40
C ALA A 4 -21.78 -31.23 -0.93
N TYR A 5 -22.19 -32.22 -0.13
CA TYR A 5 -23.35 -33.07 -0.42
C TYR A 5 -24.69 -32.32 -0.29
N ALA A 6 -24.71 -31.17 0.39
CA ALA A 6 -25.90 -30.33 0.57
C ALA A 6 -26.13 -29.33 -0.59
N GLY A 7 -25.26 -29.31 -1.60
CA GLY A 7 -25.43 -28.49 -2.81
C GLY A 7 -24.94 -27.04 -2.71
N GLN A 8 -24.35 -26.63 -1.59
CA GLN A 8 -23.71 -25.30 -1.51
C GLN A 8 -22.28 -25.35 -2.06
N PRO A 9 -21.90 -24.45 -2.99
CA PRO A 9 -20.53 -24.35 -3.47
C PRO A 9 -19.56 -24.10 -2.31
N GLN A 10 -18.59 -25.00 -2.13
CA GLN A 10 -17.55 -24.85 -1.13
C GLN A 10 -16.29 -24.32 -1.80
N PHE A 11 -15.84 -23.13 -1.38
CA PHE A 11 -14.60 -22.52 -1.83
C PHE A 11 -13.51 -22.73 -0.79
N PHE A 12 -12.36 -23.24 -1.21
CA PHE A 12 -11.21 -23.46 -0.33
C PHE A 12 -9.91 -23.21 -1.08
N GLU A 13 -9.00 -22.51 -0.43
CA GLU A 13 -7.63 -22.36 -0.92
C GLU A 13 -6.76 -23.47 -0.34
N TRP A 14 -5.88 -24.04 -1.17
CA TRP A 14 -5.00 -25.13 -0.77
C TRP A 14 -3.64 -25.03 -1.46
N ARG A 15 -2.61 -25.66 -0.88
CA ARG A 15 -1.33 -25.88 -1.58
C ARG A 15 -1.18 -27.33 -1.98
N ILE A 16 -1.09 -27.57 -3.29
CA ILE A 16 -0.87 -28.90 -3.84
C ILE A 16 0.59 -29.04 -4.30
N ALA A 17 1.12 -30.25 -4.27
CA ALA A 17 2.41 -30.58 -4.86
C ALA A 17 2.19 -31.51 -6.06
N ALA A 18 2.81 -31.19 -7.19
CA ALA A 18 2.88 -32.11 -8.31
C ALA A 18 3.80 -33.30 -7.99
N PRO A 19 3.69 -34.43 -8.71
CA PRO A 19 4.63 -35.55 -8.57
C PRO A 19 6.11 -35.16 -8.76
N SER A 20 6.36 -34.08 -9.52
CA SER A 20 7.69 -33.48 -9.71
C SER A 20 8.20 -32.67 -8.49
N GLY A 21 7.40 -32.54 -7.42
CA GLY A 21 7.72 -31.76 -6.22
C GLY A 21 7.40 -30.26 -6.32
N LYS A 22 7.03 -29.75 -7.50
CA LYS A 22 6.63 -28.34 -7.67
C LYS A 22 5.31 -28.07 -6.93
N ARG A 23 5.27 -26.99 -6.14
CA ARG A 23 4.10 -26.58 -5.36
C ARG A 23 3.27 -25.53 -6.10
N TYR A 24 1.96 -25.67 -6.01
CA TYR A 24 0.98 -24.74 -6.57
C TYR A 24 0.03 -24.29 -5.48
N ASP A 25 -0.26 -22.99 -5.44
CA ASP A 25 -1.41 -22.47 -4.72
C ASP A 25 -2.63 -22.62 -5.62
N VAL A 26 -3.64 -23.34 -5.14
CA VAL A 26 -4.88 -23.57 -5.87
C VAL A 26 -6.08 -23.06 -5.11
N GLU A 27 -7.05 -22.57 -5.87
CA GLU A 27 -8.39 -22.26 -5.39
C GLU A 27 -9.32 -23.35 -5.92
N MET A 28 -10.05 -23.99 -5.02
CA MET A 28 -10.94 -25.09 -5.35
C MET A 28 -12.39 -24.71 -5.04
N SER A 29 -13.27 -24.97 -6.00
CA SER A 29 -14.71 -24.92 -5.81
C SER A 29 -15.29 -26.30 -6.07
N ALA A 30 -16.05 -26.83 -5.12
CA ALA A 30 -16.80 -28.08 -5.30
C ALA A 30 -18.30 -27.79 -5.24
N SER A 31 -19.03 -28.24 -6.26
CA SER A 31 -20.48 -28.11 -6.36
C SER A 31 -21.11 -29.41 -6.84
N ARG A 32 -22.37 -29.63 -6.48
CA ARG A 32 -23.13 -30.80 -6.92
C ARG A 32 -23.58 -30.59 -8.36
N LEU A 33 -23.42 -31.62 -9.19
CA LEU A 33 -23.89 -31.61 -10.57
C LEU A 33 -25.18 -32.43 -10.68
N ASP A 34 -26.30 -31.76 -10.98
CA ASP A 34 -27.60 -32.42 -11.16
C ASP A 34 -27.81 -32.81 -12.63
N VAL A 35 -27.24 -33.95 -13.03
CA VAL A 35 -27.45 -34.59 -14.34
C VAL A 35 -28.36 -35.82 -14.17
N LYS A 36 -29.16 -36.18 -15.19
CA LYS A 36 -29.91 -37.45 -15.20
C LYS A 36 -28.93 -38.63 -15.06
N GLY A 37 -28.88 -39.24 -13.87
CA GLY A 37 -27.95 -40.32 -13.56
C GLY A 37 -27.52 -40.35 -12.09
N PRO A 38 -26.46 -41.11 -11.74
CA PRO A 38 -25.94 -41.16 -10.37
C PRO A 38 -25.41 -39.78 -9.92
N ARG A 39 -25.44 -39.53 -8.61
CA ARG A 39 -24.98 -38.27 -8.01
C ARG A 39 -23.51 -38.02 -8.36
N GLN A 40 -23.21 -36.88 -8.98
CA GLN A 40 -21.86 -36.44 -9.32
C GLN A 40 -21.48 -35.17 -8.59
N LEU A 41 -20.20 -35.05 -8.25
CA LEU A 41 -19.60 -33.83 -7.71
C LEU A 41 -18.68 -33.23 -8.77
N GLN A 42 -18.88 -31.97 -9.09
CA GLN A 42 -17.97 -31.20 -9.93
C GLN A 42 -17.00 -30.44 -9.03
N ALA A 43 -15.70 -30.63 -9.26
CA ALA A 43 -14.65 -29.84 -8.64
C ALA A 43 -13.93 -29.02 -9.71
N ILE A 44 -13.81 -27.72 -9.49
CA ILE A 44 -13.00 -26.81 -10.30
C ILE A 44 -11.76 -26.47 -9.49
N VAL A 45 -10.58 -26.70 -10.06
CA VAL A 45 -9.29 -26.37 -9.45
C VAL A 45 -8.63 -25.31 -10.33
N ARG A 46 -8.38 -24.14 -9.76
CA ARG A 46 -7.70 -23.03 -10.45
C ARG A 46 -6.32 -22.82 -9.83
N ASP A 47 -5.27 -22.91 -10.64
CA ASP A 47 -3.94 -22.48 -10.24
C ASP A 47 -3.92 -20.95 -10.07
N VAL A 48 -3.58 -20.49 -8.87
CA VAL A 48 -3.48 -19.07 -8.51
C VAL A 48 -2.06 -18.73 -8.04
N THR A 49 -1.09 -19.59 -8.29
CA THR A 49 0.31 -19.44 -7.85
C THR A 49 0.90 -18.14 -8.33
N ASP A 50 0.83 -17.85 -9.63
CA ASP A 50 1.43 -16.64 -10.21
C ASP A 50 0.70 -15.37 -9.77
N ARG A 51 -0.63 -15.43 -9.63
CA ARG A 51 -1.43 -14.34 -9.07
C ARG A 51 -1.00 -14.02 -7.64
N LYS A 52 -0.90 -15.03 -6.77
CA LYS A 52 -0.50 -14.86 -5.37
C LYS A 52 0.95 -14.39 -5.24
N ARG A 53 1.86 -14.89 -6.07
CA ARG A 53 3.27 -14.42 -6.11
C ARG A 53 3.35 -12.95 -6.51
N THR A 54 2.63 -12.55 -7.54
CA THR A 54 2.58 -11.15 -7.99
C THR A 54 1.99 -10.25 -6.92
N GLN A 55 0.90 -10.67 -6.29
CA GLN A 55 0.28 -9.93 -5.18
C GLN A 55 1.23 -9.81 -3.98
N ALA A 56 1.92 -10.88 -3.60
CA ALA A 56 2.90 -10.86 -2.52
C ALA A 56 4.09 -9.95 -2.84
N ALA A 57 4.60 -9.99 -4.08
CA ALA A 57 5.66 -9.11 -4.55
C ALA A 57 5.21 -7.64 -4.52
N LEU A 58 3.97 -7.34 -4.94
CA LEU A 58 3.41 -5.99 -4.89
C LEU A 58 3.29 -5.49 -3.44
N ILE A 59 2.79 -6.31 -2.53
CA ILE A 59 2.69 -5.98 -1.10
C ILE A 59 4.09 -5.71 -0.52
N ALA A 60 5.07 -6.56 -0.84
CA ALA A 60 6.44 -6.39 -0.38
C ALA A 60 7.08 -5.10 -0.93
N ALA A 61 6.89 -4.81 -2.22
CA ALA A 61 7.36 -3.58 -2.85
C ALA A 61 6.72 -2.35 -2.21
N ASN A 62 5.41 -2.37 -1.97
CA ASN A 62 4.69 -1.26 -1.34
C ASN A 62 5.18 -1.02 0.10
N ARG A 63 5.33 -2.09 0.90
CA ARG A 63 5.94 -2.00 2.25
C ARG A 63 7.34 -1.38 2.21
N LYS A 64 8.19 -1.83 1.29
CA LYS A 64 9.54 -1.28 1.12
C LYS A 64 9.50 0.20 0.75
N MET A 65 8.61 0.59 -0.16
CA MET A 65 8.43 1.98 -0.57
C MET A 65 7.94 2.87 0.60
N HIS A 66 6.99 2.39 1.41
CA HIS A 66 6.54 3.11 2.60
C HIS A 66 7.65 3.29 3.64
N LEU A 67 8.45 2.25 3.92
CA LEU A 67 9.57 2.36 4.84
C LEU A 67 10.61 3.38 4.37
N LEU A 68 11.02 3.30 3.10
CA LEU A 68 11.95 4.26 2.50
C LEU A 68 11.39 5.68 2.54
N SER A 69 10.13 5.86 2.16
CA SER A 69 9.46 7.17 2.19
C SER A 69 9.41 7.76 3.60
N SER A 70 9.16 6.96 4.63
CA SER A 70 9.13 7.39 6.02
C SER A 70 10.51 7.84 6.52
N ILE A 71 11.54 7.03 6.27
CA ILE A 71 12.92 7.33 6.66
C ILE A 71 13.40 8.60 5.95
N THR A 72 13.28 8.65 4.62
CA THR A 72 13.71 9.82 3.84
C THR A 72 12.97 11.10 4.26
N ARG A 73 11.67 11.02 4.56
CA ARG A 73 10.89 12.16 5.09
C ARG A 73 11.48 12.68 6.39
N HIS A 74 11.70 11.79 7.34
CA HIS A 74 12.26 12.14 8.64
C HIS A 74 13.63 12.81 8.49
N ASP A 75 14.51 12.24 7.68
CA ASP A 75 15.86 12.77 7.47
C ASP A 75 15.83 14.15 6.82
N ILE A 76 14.95 14.36 5.83
CA ILE A 76 14.74 15.68 5.23
C ILE A 76 14.22 16.69 6.27
N LEU A 77 13.20 16.32 7.05
CA LEU A 77 12.66 17.23 8.09
C LEU A 77 13.71 17.59 9.13
N ASN A 78 14.58 16.65 9.51
CA ASN A 78 15.69 16.92 10.42
C ASN A 78 16.70 17.91 9.82
N GLN A 79 17.07 17.72 8.55
CA GLN A 79 17.95 18.66 7.85
C GLN A 79 17.33 20.06 7.74
N LEU A 80 16.04 20.14 7.41
CA LEU A 80 15.34 21.43 7.35
C LEU A 80 15.26 22.10 8.74
N THR A 81 15.07 21.33 9.81
CA THR A 81 15.07 21.84 11.18
C THR A 81 16.43 22.45 11.55
N VAL A 82 17.52 21.75 11.24
CA VAL A 82 18.89 22.26 11.46
C VAL A 82 19.11 23.55 10.65
N LEU A 83 18.70 23.56 9.39
CA LEU A 83 18.86 24.71 8.50
C LEU A 83 18.04 25.91 8.98
N GLN A 84 16.81 25.71 9.43
CA GLN A 84 15.99 26.75 10.06
C GLN A 84 16.67 27.33 11.31
N GLY A 85 17.30 26.47 12.14
CA GLY A 85 18.07 26.91 13.30
C GLY A 85 19.22 27.83 12.92
N TYR A 86 20.04 27.45 11.94
CA TYR A 86 21.15 28.30 11.46
C TYR A 86 20.67 29.62 10.84
N LEU A 87 19.56 29.61 10.09
CA LEU A 87 18.98 30.85 9.56
C LEU A 87 18.50 31.77 10.69
N GLY A 88 17.88 31.23 11.74
CA GLY A 88 17.50 31.99 12.93
C GLY A 88 18.70 32.65 13.59
N LEU A 89 19.78 31.89 13.84
CA LEU A 89 21.02 32.42 14.42
C LEU A 89 21.67 33.49 13.53
N THR A 90 21.65 33.29 12.21
CA THR A 90 22.20 34.26 11.25
C THR A 90 21.39 35.55 11.25
N ARG A 91 20.06 35.43 11.33
CA ARG A 91 19.16 36.59 11.38
C ARG A 91 19.47 37.50 12.55
N ASP A 92 19.78 36.94 13.71
CA ASP A 92 20.12 37.71 14.92
C ASP A 92 21.42 38.51 14.79
N GLN A 93 22.28 38.17 13.83
CA GLN A 93 23.56 38.83 13.57
C GLN A 93 23.53 39.83 12.41
N VAL A 94 22.48 39.81 11.58
CA VAL A 94 22.39 40.62 10.36
C VAL A 94 21.52 41.85 10.61
N THR A 95 22.06 43.03 10.31
CA THR A 95 21.34 44.31 10.40
C THR A 95 20.95 44.89 9.04
N ASP A 96 21.59 44.43 7.96
CA ASP A 96 21.28 44.87 6.60
C ASP A 96 19.87 44.42 6.20
N SER A 97 19.00 45.40 5.91
CA SER A 97 17.60 45.16 5.55
C SER A 97 17.40 44.31 4.29
N VAL A 98 18.31 44.38 3.32
CA VAL A 98 18.24 43.59 2.09
C VAL A 98 18.60 42.14 2.40
N LEU A 99 19.64 41.92 3.19
CA LEU A 99 20.02 40.57 3.65
C LEU A 99 18.93 39.94 4.53
N LEU A 100 18.31 40.70 5.42
CA LEU A 100 17.15 40.25 6.20
C LEU A 100 15.99 39.82 5.29
N GLY A 101 15.71 40.56 4.22
CA GLY A 101 14.70 40.19 3.22
C GLY A 101 15.02 38.87 2.50
N TYR A 102 16.30 38.58 2.24
CA TYR A 102 16.70 37.27 1.70
C TYR A 102 16.51 36.13 2.72
N LEU A 103 16.85 36.36 3.99
CA LEU A 103 16.65 35.38 5.06
C LEU A 103 15.15 35.07 5.26
N ASP A 104 14.29 36.08 5.19
CA ASP A 104 12.83 35.91 5.23
C ASP A 104 12.34 34.97 4.11
N ARG A 105 12.75 35.23 2.87
CA ARG A 105 12.37 34.38 1.74
C ARG A 105 12.89 32.95 1.87
N GLN A 106 14.08 32.77 2.43
CA GLN A 106 14.62 31.43 2.69
C GLN A 106 13.78 30.70 3.75
N GLN A 107 13.45 31.36 4.86
CA GLN A 107 12.57 30.79 5.90
C GLN A 107 11.20 30.41 5.36
N GLU A 108 10.59 31.25 4.52
CA GLU A 108 9.32 30.95 3.86
C GLU A 108 9.41 29.71 2.95
N ALA A 109 10.45 29.63 2.12
CA ALA A 109 10.67 28.51 1.21
C ALA A 109 10.87 27.20 1.98
N ILE A 110 11.67 27.20 3.04
CA ILE A 110 11.87 26.02 3.89
C ILE A 110 10.57 25.61 4.57
N GLY A 111 9.84 26.57 5.14
CA GLY A 111 8.54 26.30 5.76
C GLY A 111 7.55 25.68 4.76
N PHE A 112 7.56 26.13 3.51
CA PHE A 112 6.76 25.55 2.43
C PHE A 112 7.16 24.10 2.12
N VAL A 113 8.46 23.81 1.96
CA VAL A 113 8.96 22.45 1.71
C VAL A 113 8.64 21.53 2.90
N SER A 114 8.86 21.98 4.14
CA SER A 114 8.53 21.21 5.35
C SER A 114 7.05 20.84 5.39
N ARG A 115 6.14 21.73 4.99
CA ARG A 115 4.70 21.43 4.92
C ARG A 115 4.37 20.42 3.83
N GLN A 116 4.97 20.51 2.64
CA GLN A 116 4.77 19.52 1.57
C GLN A 116 5.26 18.12 1.97
N ILE A 117 6.44 18.08 2.60
CA ILE A 117 7.02 16.84 3.14
C ILE A 117 6.18 16.32 4.30
N ALA A 118 5.58 17.15 5.16
CA ALA A 118 4.65 16.67 6.17
C ALA A 118 3.36 16.09 5.54
N PHE A 119 2.78 16.79 4.56
CA PHE A 119 1.52 16.43 3.91
C PHE A 119 1.57 15.10 3.15
N THR A 120 2.72 14.76 2.57
CA THR A 120 2.89 13.46 1.88
C THR A 120 2.81 12.26 2.83
N ARG A 121 2.75 12.47 4.16
CA ARG A 121 2.36 11.43 5.15
C ARG A 121 0.86 11.11 5.08
N ASP A 122 0.02 12.13 4.95
CA ASP A 122 -1.43 11.99 5.14
C ASP A 122 -2.09 11.28 3.95
N TYR A 123 -1.44 11.26 2.78
CA TYR A 123 -1.85 10.44 1.63
C TYR A 123 -1.46 8.95 1.72
N GLN A 124 -0.65 8.55 2.71
CA GLN A 124 -0.19 7.16 2.85
C GLN A 124 -0.97 6.35 3.91
N GLY A 125 -2.00 6.93 4.53
CA GLY A 125 -2.93 6.21 5.42
C GLY A 125 -3.91 5.32 4.63
N PRO A 126 -4.45 4.24 5.23
CA PRO A 126 -5.48 3.41 4.61
C PRO A 126 -6.81 4.19 4.56
N GLY A 127 -6.95 5.08 3.57
CA GLY A 127 -8.11 5.95 3.42
C GLY A 127 -7.76 7.27 2.75
N GLY A 128 -7.27 7.23 1.51
CA GLY A 128 -7.39 8.39 0.62
C GLY A 128 -8.88 8.68 0.37
N PRO A 129 -9.29 9.93 0.13
CA PRO A 129 -10.69 10.27 -0.08
C PRO A 129 -11.18 9.52 -1.32
N GLY A 130 -11.94 8.44 -1.09
CA GLY A 130 -12.62 7.73 -2.16
C GLY A 130 -13.55 8.73 -2.86
N PRO A 131 -13.65 8.70 -4.19
CA PRO A 131 -14.60 9.54 -4.90
C PRO A 131 -15.98 9.18 -4.35
N GLY A 132 -16.63 10.13 -3.69
CA GLY A 132 -18.01 10.02 -3.25
C GLY A 132 -18.85 9.78 -4.49
N VAL A 133 -19.21 8.52 -4.74
CA VAL A 133 -20.19 8.18 -5.76
C VAL A 133 -21.55 8.51 -5.17
N SER A 134 -21.91 9.78 -5.26
CA SER A 134 -23.28 10.26 -5.07
C SER A 134 -24.11 9.77 -6.26
N GLY A 135 -24.52 8.51 -6.22
CA GLY A 135 -25.57 7.98 -7.08
C GLY A 135 -26.92 8.33 -6.49
N THR A 136 -27.42 9.51 -6.84
CA THR A 136 -28.82 9.89 -6.69
C THR A 136 -29.71 9.13 -7.68
N SER A 137 -30.94 8.90 -7.22
CA SER A 137 -32.17 8.56 -7.96
C SER A 137 -32.50 7.08 -8.15
#